data_AF-A0A1S4CBS0-F1
#
_entry.id   AF-A0A1S4CBS0-F1
#
_cell.length_a   1.000
_cell.length_b   1.000
_cell.length_c   1.000
_cell.angle_alpha   90.00
_cell.angle_beta   90.00
_cell.angle_gamma   90.00
#
_symmetry.space_group_name_H-M   'P 1'
#
loop_
_entity.id
_entity.type
_entity.pdbx_description
1 polymer ?
#
loop_
_entity_poly.entity_id
_entity_poly.type
_entity_poly.pdbx_seq_one_letter_code
_entity_poly.pdbx_strand_id
1 'polypeptide(L)'
;MEYLSRNLKTLKHEKAFHYHPMCSRLDLTHLSFAYDLLLFARGDVASVTLLHDRFNIFLAVSGLKANLAKSFIYYGGVSLEVKHDIQQKLGCSQGSLPFRYLGIPLDTKNLSVMQWQPLVDKIMARISSWTSKKLSYAGKIQLVQHVIFGIQAYWVQIFIIPAKVVKAIDAYCRSYVWSRENIITKKALVDQVFATIGAPKQASWMVRKILGARGNLDVISNRQIHQRNVIKQVYLQMLEKLAKVSWKGLMYQNQAQPKAIFSIWLQVQGRLLIADRLKN
;
A
#
# COMPACT_ATOMS: atom_id res chain seq x y z
N MET A 1 10.31 3.96 23.03
CA MET A 1 9.17 3.38 22.28
C MET A 1 8.96 1.90 22.57
N GLU A 2 10.00 1.06 22.64
CA GLU A 2 9.80 -0.37 22.97
C GLU A 2 9.05 -0.61 24.28
N TYR A 3 9.33 0.19 25.32
CA TYR A 3 8.60 0.10 26.58
C TYR A 3 7.09 0.34 26.40
N LEU A 4 6.70 1.38 25.64
CA LEU A 4 5.31 1.64 25.30
C LEU A 4 4.72 0.43 24.57
N SER A 5 5.45 -0.15 23.61
CA SER A 5 4.99 -1.33 22.88
C SER A 5 4.78 -2.54 23.78
N ARG A 6 5.65 -2.76 24.77
CA ARG A 6 5.49 -3.84 25.77
C ARG A 6 4.29 -3.59 26.67
N ASN A 7 4.12 -2.35 27.13
CA ASN A 7 3.00 -1.95 27.97
C ASN A 7 1.65 -2.09 27.24
N LEU A 8 1.55 -1.60 26.00
CA LEU A 8 0.33 -1.77 25.20
C LEU A 8 0.04 -3.22 24.81
N LYS A 9 1.04 -4.11 24.79
CA LYS A 9 0.81 -5.54 24.56
C LYS A 9 0.16 -6.23 25.76
N THR A 10 0.32 -5.72 26.99
CA THR A 10 -0.35 -6.31 28.16
C THR A 10 -1.86 -6.12 28.11
N LEU A 11 -2.37 -5.13 27.36
CA LEU A 11 -3.80 -4.92 27.12
C LEU A 11 -4.48 -6.15 26.51
N LYS A 12 -3.74 -7.03 25.83
CA LYS A 12 -4.27 -8.30 25.30
C LYS A 12 -4.87 -9.20 26.38
N HIS A 13 -4.36 -9.09 27.61
CA HIS A 13 -4.81 -9.91 28.74
C HIS A 13 -5.99 -9.30 29.50
N GLU A 14 -6.37 -8.06 29.22
CA GLU A 14 -7.49 -7.39 29.87
C GLU A 14 -8.81 -7.72 29.14
N LYS A 15 -9.74 -8.37 29.84
CA LYS A 15 -11.05 -8.74 29.28
C LYS A 15 -11.90 -7.55 28.82
N ALA A 16 -11.64 -6.38 29.38
CA ALA A 16 -12.36 -5.15 29.05
C ALA A 16 -11.84 -4.46 27.78
N PHE A 17 -10.62 -4.79 27.34
CA PHE A 17 -10.02 -4.18 26.15
C PHE A 17 -10.40 -4.96 24.89
N HIS A 18 -10.92 -4.23 23.90
CA HIS A 18 -11.26 -4.77 22.60
C HIS A 18 -10.48 -4.07 21.49
N TYR A 19 -9.92 -4.87 20.58
CA TYR A 19 -9.25 -4.36 19.40
C TYR A 19 -10.22 -3.71 18.42
N HIS A 20 -9.72 -2.75 17.65
CA HIS A 20 -10.43 -2.25 16.48
C HIS A 20 -10.79 -3.43 15.54
N PRO A 21 -12.00 -3.50 14.94
CA PRO A 21 -12.43 -4.65 14.15
C PRO A 21 -11.46 -5.06 13.03
N MET A 22 -10.83 -4.09 12.37
CA MET A 22 -9.83 -4.33 11.32
C MET A 22 -8.43 -4.71 11.85
N CYS A 23 -8.14 -4.42 13.12
CA CYS A 23 -6.84 -4.66 13.76
C CYS A 23 -6.83 -5.93 14.61
N SER A 24 -8.00 -6.49 14.93
CA SER A 24 -8.15 -7.67 15.78
C SER A 24 -7.40 -8.89 15.27
N ARG A 25 -7.31 -9.09 13.95
CA ARG A 25 -6.57 -10.25 13.37
C ARG A 25 -5.05 -10.14 13.53
N LEU A 26 -4.53 -8.94 13.70
CA LEU A 26 -3.09 -8.66 13.77
C LEU A 26 -2.64 -8.34 15.20
N ASP A 27 -3.55 -8.41 16.18
CA ASP A 27 -3.36 -7.92 17.55
C ASP A 27 -2.72 -6.51 17.60
N LEU A 28 -3.07 -5.67 16.63
CA LEU A 28 -2.43 -4.38 16.41
C LEU A 28 -3.07 -3.32 17.34
N THR A 29 -2.29 -2.84 18.31
CA THR A 29 -2.70 -1.75 19.22
C THR A 29 -2.13 -0.39 18.83
N HIS A 30 -0.98 -0.36 18.16
CA HIS A 30 -0.29 0.89 17.84
C HIS A 30 0.64 0.77 16.63
N LEU A 31 0.91 1.91 15.99
CA LEU A 31 1.98 2.11 15.02
C LEU A 31 2.78 3.34 15.46
N SER A 32 4.09 3.19 15.58
CA SER A 32 4.97 4.29 15.99
C SER A 32 6.09 4.48 14.99
N PHE A 33 6.31 5.72 14.57
CA PHE A 33 7.45 6.11 13.76
C PHE A 33 8.03 7.42 14.30
N ALA A 34 9.25 7.37 14.84
CA ALA A 34 9.87 8.48 15.56
C ALA A 34 8.91 9.10 16.60
N TYR A 35 8.41 10.32 16.35
CA TYR A 35 7.51 11.05 17.23
C TYR A 35 6.02 10.90 16.86
N ASP A 36 5.70 10.27 15.72
CA ASP A 36 4.34 10.08 15.25
C ASP A 36 3.79 8.72 15.73
N LEU A 37 2.79 8.76 16.60
CA LEU A 37 2.14 7.60 17.20
C LEU A 37 0.68 7.51 16.78
N LEU A 38 0.28 6.37 16.24
CA LEU A 38 -1.12 5.99 16.02
C LEU A 38 -1.50 4.90 17.02
N LEU A 39 -2.64 5.07 17.65
CA LEU A 39 -3.19 4.12 18.62
C LEU A 39 -4.54 3.62 18.11
N PHE A 40 -4.79 2.32 18.25
CA PHE A 40 -5.97 1.64 17.73
C PHE A 40 -6.67 0.88 18.85
N ALA A 41 -7.96 1.16 19.03
CA ALA A 41 -8.86 0.46 19.94
C ALA A 41 -10.26 0.40 19.32
N ARG A 42 -11.12 -0.46 19.87
CA ARG A 42 -12.55 -0.41 19.58
C ARG A 42 -13.13 0.91 20.10
N GLY A 43 -14.14 1.42 19.40
CA GLY A 43 -14.80 2.70 19.70
C GLY A 43 -15.75 2.65 20.90
N ASP A 44 -15.33 2.04 22.00
CA ASP A 44 -16.04 2.01 23.28
C ASP A 44 -15.22 2.71 24.36
N VAL A 45 -15.92 3.26 25.35
CA VAL A 45 -15.30 4.05 26.41
C VAL A 45 -14.29 3.21 27.21
N ALA A 46 -14.57 1.93 27.46
CA ALA A 46 -13.71 1.06 28.26
C ALA A 46 -12.36 0.81 27.57
N SER A 47 -12.36 0.35 26.32
CA SER A 47 -11.14 0.05 25.56
C SER A 47 -10.28 1.29 25.35
N VAL A 48 -10.90 2.43 25.08
CA VAL A 48 -10.18 3.70 24.89
C VAL A 48 -9.60 4.23 26.20
N THR A 49 -10.32 4.12 27.32
CA THR A 49 -9.81 4.54 28.64
C THR A 49 -8.58 3.71 29.02
N LEU A 50 -8.67 2.38 28.92
CA LEU A 50 -7.54 1.49 29.24
C LEU A 50 -6.31 1.79 28.39
N LEU A 51 -6.52 2.00 27.09
CA LEU A 51 -5.43 2.35 26.19
C LEU A 51 -4.80 3.70 26.54
N HIS A 52 -5.62 4.70 26.91
CA HIS A 52 -5.14 6.00 27.35
C HIS A 52 -4.38 5.92 28.68
N ASP A 53 -4.85 5.11 29.63
CA ASP A 53 -4.18 4.91 30.92
C ASP A 53 -2.79 4.29 30.74
N ARG A 54 -2.66 3.26 29.89
CA ARG A 54 -1.35 2.67 29.56
C ARG A 54 -0.41 3.68 28.89
N PHE A 55 -0.96 4.53 28.03
CA PHE A 55 -0.21 5.61 27.41
C PHE A 55 0.26 6.66 28.44
N ASN A 56 -0.59 7.05 29.38
CA ASN A 56 -0.24 7.99 30.44
C ASN A 56 0.81 7.43 31.41
N ILE A 57 0.75 6.14 31.75
CA ILE A 57 1.82 5.46 32.51
C ILE A 57 3.15 5.59 31.78
N PHE A 58 3.17 5.36 30.46
CA PHE A 58 4.39 5.55 29.67
C PHE A 58 4.87 7.01 29.68
N LEU A 59 3.98 7.98 29.53
CA LEU A 59 4.34 9.40 29.59
C LEU A 59 4.96 9.76 30.94
N ALA A 60 4.36 9.30 32.04
CA ALA A 60 4.87 9.54 33.40
C ALA A 60 6.26 8.92 33.61
N VAL A 61 6.47 7.66 33.19
CA VAL A 61 7.76 6.96 33.36
C VAL A 61 8.84 7.55 32.44
N SER A 62 8.49 7.98 31.23
CA SER A 62 9.44 8.53 30.27
C SER A 62 9.74 10.02 30.48
N GLY A 63 8.95 10.72 31.29
CA GLY A 63 9.01 12.18 31.42
C GLY A 63 8.55 12.93 30.16
N LEU A 64 7.94 12.23 29.19
CA LEU A 64 7.44 12.85 27.97
C LEU A 64 6.05 13.44 28.18
N LYS A 65 5.74 14.51 27.45
CA LYS A 65 4.42 15.13 27.46
C LYS A 65 3.79 15.04 26.07
N ALA A 66 2.60 14.46 25.99
CA ALA A 66 1.84 14.45 24.75
C ALA A 66 1.39 15.87 24.39
N ASN A 67 1.51 16.23 23.11
CA ASN A 67 1.03 17.50 22.59
C ASN A 67 -0.44 17.36 22.16
N LEU A 68 -1.37 17.76 23.02
CA LEU A 68 -2.81 17.66 22.76
C LEU A 68 -3.25 18.49 21.55
N ALA A 69 -2.58 19.60 21.24
CA ALA A 69 -2.90 20.41 20.06
C ALA A 69 -2.54 19.72 18.73
N LYS A 70 -1.64 18.73 18.77
CA LYS A 70 -1.29 17.89 17.61
C LYS A 70 -1.92 16.49 17.67
N SER A 71 -2.64 16.18 18.74
CA SER A 71 -3.25 14.87 18.96
C SER A 71 -4.72 14.92 18.58
N PHE A 72 -5.12 14.03 17.67
CA PHE A 72 -6.49 13.99 17.15
C PHE A 72 -7.08 12.60 17.33
N ILE A 73 -8.39 12.56 17.58
CA ILE A 73 -9.17 11.33 17.63
C ILE A 73 -9.99 11.20 16.35
N TYR A 74 -9.94 10.01 15.74
CA TYR A 74 -10.72 9.66 14.56
C TYR A 74 -11.67 8.52 14.89
N TYR A 75 -12.95 8.70 14.56
CA TYR A 75 -14.00 7.73 14.86
C TYR A 75 -14.54 7.07 13.59
N GLY A 76 -14.86 5.78 13.65
CA GLY A 76 -15.55 5.05 12.60
C GLY A 76 -16.74 4.26 13.15
N GLY A 77 -17.95 4.59 12.72
CA GLY A 77 -19.17 3.83 13.09
C GLY A 77 -19.59 3.91 14.57
N VAL A 78 -19.23 4.98 15.28
CA VAL A 78 -19.57 5.20 16.71
C VAL A 78 -20.70 6.22 16.85
N SER A 79 -21.61 6.02 17.83
CA SER A 79 -22.69 6.95 18.16
C SER A 79 -22.17 8.29 18.69
N LEU A 80 -22.99 9.35 18.58
CA LEU A 80 -22.60 10.69 19.02
C LEU A 80 -22.37 10.78 20.54
N GLU A 81 -23.17 10.07 21.33
CA GLU A 81 -23.06 10.00 22.79
C GLU A 81 -21.69 9.44 23.21
N VAL A 82 -21.31 8.29 22.67
CA VAL A 82 -20.03 7.64 22.98
C VAL A 82 -18.85 8.49 22.50
N LYS A 83 -18.98 9.22 21.40
CA LYS A 83 -17.94 10.18 20.97
C LYS A 83 -17.74 11.27 22.00
N HIS A 84 -18.82 11.86 22.52
CA HIS A 84 -18.73 12.90 23.53
C HIS A 84 -18.05 12.38 24.80
N ASP A 85 -18.44 11.21 25.30
CA ASP A 85 -17.83 10.60 26.48
C ASP A 85 -16.32 10.36 26.31
N ILE A 86 -15.92 9.86 25.14
CA ILE A 86 -14.51 9.64 24.80
C ILE A 86 -13.75 10.96 24.71
N GLN A 87 -14.33 12.00 24.08
CA GLN A 87 -13.70 13.31 23.97
C GLN A 87 -13.47 13.95 25.34
N GLN A 88 -14.47 13.89 26.23
CA GLN A 88 -14.35 14.44 27.58
C GLN A 88 -13.25 13.74 28.38
N LYS A 89 -13.09 12.43 28.24
CA LYS A 89 -12.03 11.67 28.93
C LYS A 89 -10.62 11.94 28.43
N LEU A 90 -10.43 12.04 27.10
CA LEU A 90 -9.10 12.20 26.51
C LEU A 90 -8.64 13.65 26.39
N GLY A 91 -9.58 14.62 26.39
CA GLY A 91 -9.26 16.02 26.16
C GLY A 91 -8.66 16.34 24.78
N CYS A 92 -8.74 15.40 23.82
CA CYS A 92 -8.22 15.57 22.47
C CYS A 92 -9.32 16.03 21.51
N SER A 93 -8.95 16.87 20.54
CA SER A 93 -9.88 17.32 19.50
C SER A 93 -10.23 16.18 18.54
N GLN A 94 -11.47 16.18 18.03
CA GLN A 94 -11.85 15.26 16.95
C GLN A 94 -11.24 15.73 15.63
N GLY A 95 -10.53 14.84 14.96
CA GLY A 95 -10.02 15.07 13.61
C GLY A 95 -11.03 14.67 12.54
N SER A 96 -10.88 15.23 11.34
CA SER A 96 -11.61 14.81 10.14
C SER A 96 -10.73 13.93 9.24
N LEU A 97 -11.34 12.91 8.64
CA LEU A 97 -10.72 12.10 7.60
C LEU A 97 -10.90 12.77 6.23
N PRO A 98 -9.92 12.68 5.31
CA PRO A 98 -8.61 12.05 5.46
C PRO A 98 -7.62 12.89 6.29
N PHE A 99 -6.68 12.24 6.99
CA PHE A 99 -5.58 12.93 7.67
C PHE A 99 -4.22 12.49 7.12
N ARG A 100 -3.17 13.26 7.39
CA ARG A 100 -1.82 12.98 6.87
C ARG A 100 -0.96 12.28 7.91
N TYR A 101 -0.43 11.11 7.57
CA TYR A 101 0.55 10.38 8.38
C TYR A 101 1.81 10.11 7.55
N LEU A 102 2.99 10.48 8.06
CA LEU A 102 4.27 10.32 7.34
C LEU A 102 4.26 10.88 5.89
N GLY A 103 3.56 11.98 5.69
CA GLY A 103 3.44 12.64 4.40
C GLY A 103 2.38 12.05 3.46
N ILE A 104 1.66 11.00 3.89
CA ILE A 104 0.68 10.25 3.11
C ILE A 104 -0.73 10.53 3.63
N PRO A 105 -1.72 10.80 2.76
CA PRO A 105 -3.11 10.88 3.17
C PRO A 105 -3.65 9.48 3.50
N LEU A 106 -4.09 9.29 4.74
CA LEU A 106 -4.82 8.11 5.20
C LEU A 106 -6.32 8.42 5.12
N ASP A 107 -7.03 7.59 4.36
CA ASP A 107 -8.49 7.60 4.26
C ASP A 107 -9.02 6.18 4.48
N THR A 108 -10.27 6.09 4.94
CA THR A 108 -11.04 4.85 5.06
C THR A 108 -11.54 4.33 3.71
N LYS A 109 -11.61 5.21 2.69
CA LYS A 109 -12.03 4.87 1.32
C LYS A 109 -10.86 4.92 0.33
N ASN A 110 -11.06 4.35 -0.87
CA ASN A 110 -10.10 4.52 -1.96
C ASN A 110 -9.86 6.00 -2.24
N LEU A 111 -8.58 6.38 -2.29
CA LEU A 111 -8.19 7.78 -2.44
C LEU A 111 -8.75 8.38 -3.73
N SER A 112 -9.52 9.47 -3.61
CA SER A 112 -10.04 10.22 -4.75
C SER A 112 -8.91 10.90 -5.52
N VAL A 113 -9.14 11.22 -6.80
CA VAL A 113 -8.11 11.88 -7.65
C VAL A 113 -7.59 13.17 -7.02
N MET A 114 -8.43 13.92 -6.30
CA MET A 114 -8.02 15.14 -5.59
C MET A 114 -7.06 14.86 -4.43
N GLN A 115 -7.20 13.73 -3.73
CA GLN A 115 -6.29 13.35 -2.64
C GLN A 115 -4.90 12.94 -3.16
N TRP A 116 -4.75 12.68 -4.46
CA TRP A 116 -3.46 12.47 -5.10
C TRP A 116 -2.78 13.77 -5.55
N GLN A 117 -3.48 14.91 -5.54
CA GLN A 117 -2.92 16.20 -5.96
C GLN A 117 -1.67 16.60 -5.15
N PRO A 118 -1.60 16.42 -3.82
CA PRO A 118 -0.39 16.74 -3.05
C PRO A 118 0.84 15.91 -3.48
N LEU A 119 0.64 14.70 -4.02
CA LEU A 119 1.72 13.91 -4.59
C LEU A 119 2.23 14.54 -5.89
N VAL A 120 1.30 14.92 -6.77
CA VAL A 120 1.61 15.60 -8.03
C VAL A 120 2.36 16.90 -7.73
N ASP A 121 1.85 17.73 -6.82
CA ASP A 121 2.46 18.99 -6.44
C ASP A 121 3.86 18.79 -5.85
N LYS A 122 4.08 17.72 -5.08
CA LYS A 122 5.40 17.38 -4.51
C LYS A 122 6.39 16.95 -5.59
N ILE A 123 5.95 16.19 -6.60
CA ILE A 123 6.77 15.84 -7.77
C ILE A 123 7.12 17.13 -8.52
N MET A 124 6.13 17.96 -8.79
CA MET A 124 6.31 19.22 -9.51
C MET A 124 7.26 20.15 -8.79
N ALA A 125 7.05 20.41 -7.49
CA ALA A 125 7.94 21.26 -6.70
C ALA A 125 9.40 20.77 -6.73
N ARG A 126 9.63 19.45 -6.69
CA ARG A 126 10.97 18.87 -6.81
C ARG A 126 11.55 18.97 -8.21
N ILE A 127 10.75 18.94 -9.26
CA ILE A 127 11.24 19.19 -10.62
C ILE A 127 11.55 20.68 -10.79
N SER A 128 10.63 21.54 -10.33
CA SER A 128 10.71 23.00 -10.39
C SER A 128 11.93 23.55 -9.65
N SER A 129 12.28 23.02 -8.48
CA SER A 129 13.39 23.53 -7.65
C SER A 129 14.76 23.37 -8.33
N TRP A 130 14.89 22.45 -9.28
CA TRP A 130 16.13 22.24 -10.04
C TRP A 130 16.16 23.00 -11.38
N THR A 131 15.01 23.57 -11.80
CA THR A 131 14.88 24.39 -13.02
C THR A 131 15.70 25.67 -12.98
N SER A 132 16.12 26.14 -11.79
CA SER A 132 17.02 27.29 -11.65
C SER A 132 18.43 27.03 -12.21
N LYS A 133 18.78 25.77 -12.50
CA LYS A 133 20.05 25.38 -13.13
C LYS A 133 19.81 25.17 -14.63
N LYS A 134 20.66 25.75 -15.49
CA LYS A 134 20.63 25.57 -16.96
C LYS A 134 20.97 24.11 -17.33
N LEU A 135 20.02 23.20 -17.16
CA LEU A 135 20.20 21.78 -17.46
C LEU A 135 20.07 21.53 -18.98
N SER A 136 20.97 20.68 -19.48
CA SER A 136 20.86 20.12 -20.83
C SER A 136 19.60 19.24 -20.94
N TYR A 137 19.17 18.94 -22.17
CA TYR A 137 18.03 18.06 -22.40
C TYR A 137 18.20 16.69 -21.72
N ALA A 138 19.36 16.07 -21.88
CA ALA A 138 19.71 14.81 -21.21
C ALA A 138 19.66 14.94 -19.68
N GLY A 139 20.18 16.05 -19.13
CA GLY A 139 20.13 16.33 -17.69
C GLY A 139 18.69 16.46 -17.15
N LYS A 140 17.77 17.04 -17.92
CA LYS A 140 16.35 17.12 -17.55
C LYS A 140 15.69 15.74 -17.50
N ILE A 141 15.95 14.88 -18.47
CA ILE A 141 15.40 13.51 -18.48
C ILE A 141 15.92 12.74 -17.27
N GLN A 142 17.21 12.80 -17.01
CA GLN A 142 17.82 12.12 -15.87
C GLN A 142 17.28 12.64 -14.53
N LEU A 143 17.08 13.96 -14.40
CA LEU A 143 16.46 14.57 -13.23
C LEU A 143 15.03 14.05 -13.01
N VAL A 144 14.20 14.08 -14.06
CA VAL A 144 12.80 13.59 -13.98
C VAL A 144 12.78 12.12 -13.59
N GLN A 145 13.61 11.28 -14.21
CA GLN A 145 13.74 9.87 -13.87
C GLN A 145 14.12 9.67 -12.40
N HIS A 146 15.11 10.40 -11.90
CA HIS A 146 15.54 10.31 -10.51
C HIS A 146 14.44 10.74 -9.53
N VAL A 147 13.73 11.84 -9.81
CA VAL A 147 12.63 12.33 -8.96
C VAL A 147 11.46 11.35 -8.94
N ILE A 148 11.04 10.84 -10.11
CA ILE A 148 9.95 9.85 -10.22
C ILE A 148 10.34 8.58 -9.48
N PHE A 149 11.56 8.06 -9.71
CA PHE A 149 12.01 6.81 -9.09
C PHE A 149 12.01 6.91 -7.56
N GLY A 150 12.56 8.01 -7.01
CA GLY A 150 12.58 8.22 -5.56
C GLY A 150 11.19 8.32 -4.93
N ILE A 151 10.23 8.91 -5.64
CA ILE A 151 8.85 9.06 -5.15
C ILE A 151 8.06 7.76 -5.32
N GLN A 152 8.18 7.10 -6.46
CA GLN A 152 7.53 5.80 -6.72
C GLN A 152 8.01 4.73 -5.74
N ALA A 153 9.30 4.70 -5.41
CA ALA A 153 9.85 3.72 -4.47
C ALA A 153 9.13 3.75 -3.11
N TYR A 154 8.77 4.94 -2.62
CA TYR A 154 8.03 5.10 -1.36
C TYR A 154 6.53 4.84 -1.51
N TRP A 155 5.90 5.43 -2.54
CA TRP A 155 4.43 5.39 -2.66
C TRP A 155 3.89 4.05 -3.17
N VAL A 156 4.61 3.36 -4.06
CA VAL A 156 4.16 2.08 -4.65
C VAL A 156 4.20 0.94 -3.62
N GLN A 157 5.03 1.06 -2.57
CA GLN A 157 5.03 0.10 -1.46
C GLN A 157 3.72 0.15 -0.64
N ILE A 158 3.04 1.28 -0.65
CA ILE A 158 1.91 1.57 0.26
C ILE A 158 0.59 1.57 -0.52
N PHE A 159 0.58 2.10 -1.74
CA PHE A 159 -0.62 2.19 -2.56
C PHE A 159 -0.41 1.77 -4.02
N ILE A 160 -1.48 1.23 -4.60
CA ILE A 160 -1.60 1.07 -6.05
C ILE A 160 -2.00 2.42 -6.64
N ILE A 161 -1.12 3.04 -7.41
CA ILE A 161 -1.35 4.36 -8.01
C ILE A 161 -2.36 4.23 -9.17
N PRO A 162 -3.47 4.99 -9.18
CA PRO A 162 -4.43 4.95 -10.28
C PRO A 162 -3.83 5.42 -11.60
N ALA A 163 -4.21 4.78 -12.71
CA ALA A 163 -3.70 5.11 -14.04
C ALA A 163 -3.93 6.59 -14.43
N LYS A 164 -5.01 7.21 -13.96
CA LYS A 164 -5.30 8.64 -14.18
C LYS A 164 -4.22 9.55 -13.58
N VAL A 165 -3.75 9.23 -12.38
CA VAL A 165 -2.70 10.01 -11.68
C VAL A 165 -1.36 9.82 -12.40
N VAL A 166 -1.05 8.60 -12.83
CA VAL A 166 0.15 8.32 -13.62
C VAL A 166 0.17 9.12 -14.92
N LYS A 167 -0.96 9.16 -15.66
CA LYS A 167 -1.09 9.97 -16.88
C LYS A 167 -0.92 11.46 -16.62
N ALA A 168 -1.45 11.98 -15.51
CA ALA A 168 -1.27 13.37 -15.13
C ALA A 168 0.21 13.70 -14.86
N ILE A 169 0.90 12.87 -14.07
CA ILE A 169 2.33 13.03 -13.79
C ILE A 169 3.15 12.99 -15.10
N ASP A 170 2.84 12.06 -16.00
CA ASP A 170 3.50 11.97 -17.30
C ASP A 170 3.33 13.25 -18.14
N ALA A 171 2.11 13.79 -18.19
CA ALA A 171 1.82 15.03 -18.90
C ALA A 171 2.64 16.21 -18.37
N TYR A 172 2.75 16.34 -17.04
CA TYR A 172 3.58 17.38 -16.44
C TYR A 172 5.08 17.18 -16.70
N CYS A 173 5.58 15.94 -16.60
CA CYS A 173 6.99 15.64 -16.86
C CYS A 173 7.37 15.93 -18.31
N ARG A 174 6.47 15.62 -19.27
CA ARG A 174 6.64 15.98 -20.68
C ARG A 174 6.72 17.49 -20.88
N SER A 175 5.78 18.23 -20.30
CA SER A 175 5.81 19.70 -20.41
C SER A 175 7.10 20.28 -19.84
N TYR A 176 7.60 19.75 -18.72
CA TYR A 176 8.86 20.19 -18.13
C TYR A 176 10.05 19.98 -19.07
N VAL A 177 10.18 18.76 -19.63
CA VAL A 177 11.30 18.41 -20.51
C VAL A 177 11.33 19.31 -21.74
N TRP A 178 10.16 19.54 -22.36
CA TRP A 178 10.02 20.26 -23.62
C TRP A 178 9.90 21.77 -23.48
N SER A 179 9.00 22.25 -22.64
CA SER A 179 8.61 23.67 -22.56
C SER A 179 9.29 24.43 -21.41
N ARG A 180 10.02 23.75 -20.51
CA ARG A 180 10.56 24.29 -19.23
C ARG A 180 9.49 24.82 -18.26
N GLU A 181 8.23 24.71 -18.64
CA GLU A 181 7.08 25.18 -17.87
C GLU A 181 6.37 24.00 -17.21
N ASN A 182 5.97 24.21 -15.95
CA ASN A 182 5.25 23.23 -15.13
C ASN A 182 3.73 23.29 -15.34
N ILE A 183 3.29 23.81 -16.50
CA ILE A 183 1.89 23.93 -16.89
C ILE A 183 1.61 22.85 -17.92
N ILE A 184 0.49 22.14 -17.83
CA ILE A 184 0.11 21.14 -18.84
C ILE A 184 -0.13 21.88 -20.17
N THR A 185 0.86 21.88 -21.05
CA THR A 185 0.75 22.45 -22.39
C THR A 185 0.30 21.38 -23.37
N LYS A 186 -0.69 21.68 -24.22
CA LYS A 186 -1.20 20.78 -25.28
C LYS A 186 -0.22 20.60 -26.45
N LYS A 187 1.01 21.10 -26.35
CA LYS A 187 2.05 20.91 -27.38
C LYS A 187 2.69 19.53 -27.15
N ALA A 188 2.18 18.54 -27.89
CA ALA A 188 2.56 17.14 -27.81
C ALA A 188 3.88 16.84 -28.56
N LEU A 189 4.60 15.81 -28.12
CA LEU A 189 4.92 14.60 -28.92
C LEU A 189 5.46 13.44 -28.03
N VAL A 190 4.76 12.29 -28.19
CA VAL A 190 5.08 10.85 -28.09
C VAL A 190 5.63 10.18 -26.81
N ASP A 191 4.86 9.20 -26.32
CA ASP A 191 5.03 8.00 -25.48
C ASP A 191 6.39 7.50 -24.90
N GLN A 192 7.52 8.16 -25.11
CA GLN A 192 8.82 7.51 -24.86
C GLN A 192 9.34 7.48 -23.42
N VAL A 193 8.79 8.22 -22.46
CA VAL A 193 9.37 8.22 -21.09
C VAL A 193 9.02 6.93 -20.33
N PHE A 194 7.77 6.46 -20.38
CA PHE A 194 7.37 5.22 -19.70
C PHE A 194 7.73 3.95 -20.48
N ALA A 195 7.83 4.02 -21.82
CA ALA A 195 8.27 2.91 -22.65
C ALA A 195 9.75 2.56 -22.45
N THR A 196 10.57 3.51 -22.00
CA THR A 196 12.02 3.34 -21.82
C THR A 196 12.42 2.95 -20.39
N ILE A 197 11.46 2.91 -19.44
CA ILE A 197 11.73 2.45 -18.07
C ILE A 197 11.81 0.92 -18.08
N GLY A 198 13.03 0.39 -18.15
CA GLY A 198 13.28 -1.03 -17.86
C GLY A 198 12.78 -1.40 -16.46
N ALA A 199 12.25 -2.62 -16.31
CA ALA A 199 11.70 -3.07 -15.03
C ALA A 199 12.75 -2.93 -13.90
N PRO A 200 12.38 -2.39 -12.72
CA PRO A 200 13.34 -2.16 -11.65
C PRO A 200 13.99 -3.48 -11.21
N LYS A 201 15.32 -3.52 -11.09
CA LYS A 201 16.04 -4.71 -10.60
C LYS A 201 15.59 -5.14 -9.18
N GLN A 202 15.12 -4.18 -8.39
CA GLN A 202 14.59 -4.37 -7.02
C GLN A 202 13.09 -4.71 -6.97
N ALA A 203 12.38 -4.70 -8.11
CA ALA A 203 10.97 -5.07 -8.12
C ALA A 203 10.78 -6.57 -7.86
N SER A 204 9.61 -6.97 -7.36
CA SER A 204 9.28 -8.39 -7.23
C SER A 204 9.27 -9.07 -8.61
N TRP A 205 9.55 -10.38 -8.65
CA TRP A 205 9.59 -11.15 -9.91
C TRP A 205 8.32 -10.98 -10.75
N MET A 206 7.15 -10.97 -10.09
CA MET A 206 5.86 -10.78 -10.73
C MET A 206 5.74 -9.41 -11.41
N VAL A 207 6.18 -8.35 -10.72
CA VAL A 207 6.16 -6.99 -11.29
C VAL A 207 7.11 -6.88 -12.48
N ARG A 208 8.28 -7.54 -12.43
CA ARG A 208 9.20 -7.61 -13.58
C ARG A 208 8.60 -8.32 -14.78
N LYS A 209 7.89 -9.44 -14.56
CA LYS A 209 7.19 -10.17 -15.63
C LYS A 209 6.04 -9.36 -16.23
N ILE A 210 5.24 -8.68 -15.41
CA ILE A 210 4.13 -7.83 -15.88
C ILE A 210 4.65 -6.64 -16.68
N LEU A 211 5.71 -5.98 -16.20
CA LEU A 211 6.33 -4.85 -16.88
C LEU A 211 7.00 -5.26 -18.19
N GLY A 212 7.67 -6.42 -18.23
CA GLY A 212 8.27 -6.97 -19.44
C GLY A 212 7.24 -7.41 -20.49
N ALA A 213 6.06 -7.85 -20.06
CA ALA A 213 4.96 -8.23 -20.95
C ALA A 213 4.24 -7.04 -21.61
N ARG A 214 4.46 -5.80 -21.14
CA ARG A 214 3.79 -4.60 -21.66
C ARG A 214 4.06 -4.37 -23.14
N GLY A 215 5.27 -4.61 -23.62
CA GLY A 215 5.62 -4.47 -25.04
C GLY A 215 4.82 -5.41 -25.96
N ASN A 216 4.33 -6.53 -25.44
CA ASN A 216 3.51 -7.48 -26.21
C ASN A 216 2.04 -7.04 -26.26
N LEU A 217 1.54 -6.29 -25.27
CA LEU A 217 0.13 -5.87 -25.21
C LEU A 217 -0.19 -4.77 -26.24
N ASP A 218 0.77 -3.89 -26.55
CA ASP A 218 0.60 -2.85 -27.57
C ASP A 218 0.44 -3.45 -28.98
N VAL A 219 1.08 -4.59 -29.24
CA VAL A 219 0.92 -5.36 -30.50
C VAL A 219 -0.44 -6.04 -30.60
N ILE A 220 -1.04 -6.42 -29.46
CA ILE A 220 -2.30 -7.17 -29.40
C ILE A 220 -3.53 -6.23 -29.47
N SER A 221 -3.43 -5.02 -28.92
CA SER A 221 -4.47 -3.98 -28.97
C SER A 221 -5.00 -3.71 -30.39
N ASN A 222 -4.11 -3.74 -31.39
CA ASN A 222 -4.48 -3.38 -32.76
C ASN A 222 -5.14 -4.50 -33.58
N ARG A 223 -5.20 -5.75 -33.09
CA ARG A 223 -5.67 -6.89 -33.91
C ARG A 223 -6.97 -7.57 -33.47
N GLN A 224 -7.50 -7.35 -32.25
CA GLN A 224 -8.56 -8.24 -31.71
C GLN A 224 -9.65 -7.57 -30.85
N ILE A 225 -10.14 -6.38 -31.22
CA ILE A 225 -11.20 -5.69 -30.44
C ILE A 225 -12.61 -6.31 -30.62
N HIS A 226 -12.79 -7.38 -31.42
CA HIS A 226 -14.12 -7.91 -31.75
C HIS A 226 -14.43 -9.37 -31.34
N GLN A 227 -13.68 -10.00 -30.43
CA GLN A 227 -14.04 -11.35 -29.96
C GLN A 227 -14.16 -11.48 -28.44
N ARG A 228 -15.21 -12.19 -27.97
CA ARG A 228 -15.33 -12.66 -26.59
C ARG A 228 -14.16 -13.60 -26.27
N ASN A 229 -13.58 -13.47 -25.09
CA ASN A 229 -12.40 -14.21 -24.56
C ASN A 229 -11.01 -13.66 -24.92
N VAL A 230 -10.87 -12.33 -24.92
CA VAL A 230 -9.59 -11.61 -25.07
C VAL A 230 -8.50 -12.14 -24.14
N ILE A 231 -8.82 -12.43 -22.87
CA ILE A 231 -7.85 -12.90 -21.86
C ILE A 231 -7.23 -14.25 -22.26
N LYS A 232 -8.03 -15.19 -22.77
CA LYS A 232 -7.55 -16.51 -23.19
C LYS A 232 -6.67 -16.41 -24.43
N GLN A 233 -7.01 -15.52 -25.37
CA GLN A 233 -6.23 -15.33 -26.60
C GLN A 233 -4.90 -14.62 -26.33
N VAL A 234 -4.90 -13.60 -25.46
CA VAL A 234 -3.67 -12.96 -24.98
C VAL A 234 -2.78 -13.99 -24.29
N TYR A 235 -3.33 -14.82 -23.41
CA TYR A 235 -2.58 -15.88 -22.72
C TYR A 235 -1.96 -16.89 -23.71
N LEU A 236 -2.72 -17.34 -24.72
CA LEU A 236 -2.23 -18.27 -25.74
C LEU A 236 -1.20 -17.65 -26.70
N GLN A 237 -1.27 -16.34 -26.95
CA GLN A 237 -0.27 -15.62 -27.76
C GLN A 237 1.01 -15.31 -26.97
N MET A 238 0.90 -15.12 -25.65
CA MET A 238 2.06 -14.96 -24.76
C MET A 238 2.81 -16.27 -24.52
N LEU A 239 2.17 -17.42 -24.76
CA LEU A 239 2.83 -18.70 -24.88
C LEU A 239 3.62 -18.72 -26.19
N GLU A 240 4.93 -18.54 -26.11
CA GLU A 240 5.83 -18.87 -27.22
C GLU A 240 5.52 -20.30 -27.70
N LYS A 241 5.60 -20.55 -29.01
CA LYS A 241 5.50 -21.92 -29.59
C LYS A 241 6.74 -22.72 -29.17
N LEU A 242 6.83 -23.04 -27.90
CA LEU A 242 7.78 -23.97 -27.35
C LEU A 242 7.32 -25.37 -27.77
N ALA A 243 8.27 -26.23 -28.17
CA ALA A 243 7.97 -27.62 -28.44
C ALA A 243 7.22 -28.19 -27.22
N LYS A 244 6.08 -28.86 -27.47
CA LYS A 244 5.29 -29.48 -26.40
C LYS A 244 6.21 -30.46 -25.68
N VAL A 245 6.69 -30.05 -24.51
CA VAL A 245 7.59 -30.88 -23.71
C VAL A 245 6.76 -32.08 -23.29
N SER A 246 7.04 -33.25 -23.87
CA SER A 246 6.50 -34.49 -23.33
C SER A 246 7.12 -34.65 -21.96
N TRP A 247 6.38 -34.28 -20.92
CA TRP A 247 6.74 -34.69 -19.57
C TRP A 247 6.68 -36.21 -19.54
N LYS A 248 7.76 -36.90 -19.91
CA LYS A 248 8.02 -38.22 -19.34
C LYS A 248 8.41 -37.92 -17.91
N GLY A 249 7.46 -38.11 -17.00
CA GLY A 249 7.73 -37.99 -15.58
C GLY A 249 8.85 -38.95 -15.21
N LEU A 250 10.07 -38.43 -15.04
CA LEU A 250 11.13 -39.13 -14.33
C LEU A 250 10.71 -39.15 -12.87
N MET A 251 10.01 -40.20 -12.48
CA MET A 251 9.74 -40.52 -11.08
C MET A 251 11.06 -40.97 -10.47
N TYR A 252 11.88 -40.00 -10.03
CA TYR A 252 12.90 -40.27 -9.04
C TYR A 252 12.19 -40.81 -7.80
N GLN A 253 12.62 -41.95 -7.27
CA GLN A 253 12.02 -42.66 -6.13
C GLN A 253 11.48 -41.67 -5.10
N ASN A 254 10.18 -41.40 -5.20
CA ASN A 254 9.51 -40.33 -4.49
C ASN A 254 9.20 -40.89 -3.10
N GLN A 255 10.21 -40.90 -2.23
CA GLN A 255 9.99 -40.82 -0.79
C GLN A 255 9.06 -39.62 -0.61
N ALA A 256 7.78 -39.90 -0.40
CA ALA A 256 6.70 -38.94 -0.64
C ALA A 256 7.02 -37.59 0.02
N GLN A 257 6.71 -36.49 -0.68
CA GLN A 257 6.92 -35.15 -0.13
C GLN A 257 6.37 -35.09 1.31
N PRO A 258 7.08 -34.49 2.29
CA PRO A 258 6.67 -34.51 3.70
C PRO A 258 5.22 -34.07 3.93
N LYS A 259 4.72 -33.18 3.07
CA LYS A 259 3.33 -32.72 3.05
C LYS A 259 2.34 -33.85 2.70
N ALA A 260 2.66 -34.70 1.73
CA ALA A 260 1.83 -35.84 1.35
C ALA A 260 1.82 -36.92 2.45
N ILE A 261 2.99 -37.20 3.06
CA ILE A 261 3.08 -38.13 4.21
C ILE A 261 2.25 -37.60 5.38
N PHE A 262 2.36 -36.31 5.70
CA PHE A 262 1.60 -35.68 6.78
C PHE A 262 0.09 -35.67 6.51
N SER A 263 -0.33 -35.38 5.27
CA SER A 263 -1.74 -35.44 4.86
C SER A 263 -2.31 -36.86 4.92
N ILE A 264 -1.55 -37.87 4.47
CA ILE A 264 -1.96 -39.28 4.59
C ILE A 264 -2.04 -39.70 6.06
N TRP A 265 -1.05 -39.33 6.88
CA TRP A 265 -1.07 -39.61 8.31
C TRP A 265 -2.29 -38.99 9.02
N LEU A 266 -2.62 -37.73 8.72
CA LEU A 266 -3.83 -37.08 9.25
C LEU A 266 -5.11 -37.77 8.76
N GLN A 267 -5.13 -38.27 7.52
CA GLN A 267 -6.29 -38.94 6.96
C GLN A 267 -6.49 -40.35 7.55
N VAL A 268 -5.42 -41.12 7.75
CA VAL A 268 -5.46 -42.43 8.45
C VAL A 268 -5.91 -42.25 9.90
N GLN A 269 -5.52 -41.16 10.55
CA GLN A 269 -5.95 -40.84 11.92
C GLN A 269 -7.36 -40.23 11.99
N GLY A 270 -8.06 -40.03 10.86
CA GLY A 270 -9.38 -39.40 10.81
C GLY A 270 -9.39 -37.94 11.27
N ARG A 271 -8.24 -37.27 11.23
CA ARG A 271 -8.01 -35.88 11.70
C ARG A 271 -7.93 -34.86 10.55
N LEU A 272 -8.07 -35.29 9.31
CA LEU A 272 -8.16 -34.39 8.16
C LEU A 272 -9.58 -33.76 8.12
N LEU A 273 -9.68 -32.46 8.37
CA LEU A 273 -10.93 -31.72 8.28
C LEU A 273 -11.29 -31.49 6.80
N ILE A 274 -12.07 -32.41 6.23
CA ILE A 274 -12.68 -32.26 4.90
C ILE A 274 -14.03 -31.56 5.10
N ALA A 275 -14.45 -30.76 4.11
CA ALA A 275 -15.64 -29.91 4.16
C ALA A 275 -16.93 -30.62 4.62
N ASP A 276 -17.02 -31.94 4.44
CA ASP A 276 -18.16 -32.76 4.87
C ASP A 276 -18.31 -32.92 6.39
N ARG A 277 -17.27 -32.61 7.20
CA ARG A 277 -17.37 -32.59 8.68
C ARG A 277 -17.77 -31.23 9.27
N LEU A 278 -17.99 -30.20 8.45
CA LEU A 278 -18.46 -28.89 8.90
C LEU A 278 -20.00 -28.76 8.91
N LYS A 279 -20.73 -29.85 8.63
CA LYS A 279 -22.19 -29.85 8.53
C LYS A 279 -22.93 -30.70 9.57
N ASN A 280 -22.23 -31.31 10.53
CA ASN A 280 -22.86 -31.94 11.71
C ASN A 280 -22.35 -31.30 12.99
#